data_AF-A0A2N3FSU4-F1
#
_entry.id   AF-A0A2N3FSU4-F1
#
_cell.length_a   1.000
_cell.length_b   1.000
_cell.length_c   1.000
_cell.angle_alpha   90.00
_cell.angle_beta   90.00
_cell.angle_gamma   90.00
#
_symmetry.space_group_name_H-M   'P 1'
#
loop_
_entity.id
_entity.type
_entity.pdbx_description
1 polymer ?
#
loop_
_entity_poly.entity_id
_entity_poly.type
_entity_poly.pdbx_seq_one_letter_code
_entity_poly.pdbx_strand_id
1 'polypeptide(L)'
;MPNLRPGERFTHTFYGRLLLGEAVVGLVLLATVAAVMGGVAPGLFNYYMVENGPLESADELVHAEIAFRSAMWISLVIALLVASAVTVVIVLAMVRPLRRQMRELSQVARQVADGDFSRRAELEPGAGEEVTLLASSFNAMVSRLGEVEESRRQLLADLAHELRTPIASLAVTVEALADGVLEADPATFTTLTEQAGRLTRLAGDLRDISDAGGALSVHAMPCEVADLLEQARAAAAEDY
;
A
#
# COMPACT_ATOMS: atom_id res chain seq x y z
N MET A 1 -16.03 -8.30 6.78
CA MET A 1 -16.48 -9.51 7.50
C MET A 1 -17.14 -9.10 8.81
N PRO A 2 -18.38 -9.52 9.14
CA PRO A 2 -18.96 -9.29 10.46
C PRO A 2 -18.70 -10.52 11.36
N ASN A 3 -18.35 -10.26 12.63
CA ASN A 3 -18.39 -11.16 13.82
C ASN A 3 -17.13 -11.15 14.71
N LEU A 4 -16.40 -10.04 14.80
CA LEU A 4 -15.47 -9.82 15.92
C LEU A 4 -16.13 -8.95 17.01
N ARG A 5 -16.00 -9.39 18.27
CA ARG A 5 -16.56 -8.69 19.43
C ARG A 5 -15.93 -7.29 19.53
N PRO A 6 -16.69 -6.25 19.88
CA PRO A 6 -16.20 -4.87 19.89
C PRO A 6 -14.96 -4.65 20.77
N GLY A 7 -14.75 -5.45 21.82
CA GLY A 7 -13.56 -5.37 22.68
C GLY A 7 -12.26 -5.90 22.05
N GLU A 8 -12.32 -6.82 21.08
CA GLU A 8 -11.14 -7.40 20.44
C GLU A 8 -10.58 -6.51 19.32
N ARG A 9 -11.41 -5.61 18.75
CA ARG A 9 -10.96 -4.60 17.77
C ARG A 9 -9.97 -3.59 18.36
N PHE A 10 -10.08 -3.34 19.66
CA PHE A 10 -9.28 -2.31 20.32
C PHE A 10 -7.81 -2.72 20.44
N THR A 11 -7.52 -3.95 20.86
CA THR A 11 -6.14 -4.42 21.07
C THR A 11 -5.37 -4.69 19.78
N HIS A 12 -6.07 -4.86 18.66
CA HIS A 12 -5.47 -5.09 17.33
C HIS A 12 -5.20 -3.80 16.54
N THR A 13 -5.84 -2.70 16.90
CA THR A 13 -5.56 -1.38 16.30
C THR A 13 -4.36 -0.74 16.98
N PHE A 14 -3.63 0.09 16.22
CA PHE A 14 -2.47 0.84 16.72
C PHE A 14 -2.81 1.63 18.00
N TYR A 15 -4.03 2.18 18.05
CA TYR A 15 -4.54 2.97 19.16
C TYR A 15 -4.71 2.20 20.47
N GLY A 16 -5.21 0.96 20.46
CA GLY A 16 -5.36 0.22 21.72
C GLY A 16 -4.03 -0.31 22.25
N ARG A 17 -3.05 -0.60 21.38
CA ARG A 17 -1.67 -0.90 21.81
C ARG A 17 -1.00 0.32 22.45
N LEU A 18 -1.26 1.52 21.92
CA LEU A 18 -0.78 2.77 22.48
C LEU A 18 -1.37 3.02 23.89
N LEU A 19 -2.70 2.89 24.03
CA LEU A 19 -3.39 3.09 25.30
C LEU A 19 -2.99 2.07 26.36
N LEU A 20 -2.80 0.80 25.97
CA LEU A 20 -2.23 -0.20 26.86
C LEU A 20 -0.82 0.17 27.31
N GLY A 21 0.01 0.69 26.40
CA GLY A 21 1.34 1.18 26.72
C GLY A 21 1.31 2.32 27.75
N GLU A 22 0.43 3.29 27.55
CA GLU A 22 0.24 4.42 28.48
C GLU A 22 -0.25 3.95 29.86
N ALA A 23 -1.21 3.02 29.90
CA ALA A 23 -1.69 2.43 31.15
C ALA A 23 -0.57 1.67 31.90
N VAL A 24 0.28 0.92 31.18
CA VAL A 24 1.43 0.22 31.77
C VAL A 24 2.44 1.21 32.35
N VAL A 25 2.77 2.28 31.63
CA VAL A 25 3.69 3.32 32.12
C VAL A 25 3.13 3.98 33.38
N GLY A 26 1.85 4.34 33.41
CA GLY A 26 1.19 4.90 34.60
C GLY A 26 1.22 3.95 35.80
N LEU A 27 0.97 2.66 35.58
CA LEU A 27 0.99 1.63 36.63
C LEU A 27 2.41 1.43 37.17
N VAL A 28 3.42 1.38 36.30
CA VAL A 28 4.83 1.29 36.70
C VAL A 28 5.26 2.52 37.50
N LEU A 29 4.81 3.72 37.12
CA LEU A 29 5.10 4.95 37.87
C LEU A 29 4.51 4.87 39.29
N LEU A 30 3.23 4.50 39.40
CA LEU A 30 2.55 4.34 40.70
C LEU A 30 3.21 3.28 41.57
N ALA A 31 3.54 2.12 41.00
CA ALA A 31 4.21 1.03 41.70
C ALA A 31 5.60 1.46 42.19
N THR A 32 6.35 2.23 41.39
CA THR A 32 7.68 2.71 41.77
C THR A 32 7.58 3.72 42.92
N VAL A 33 6.65 4.67 42.85
CA VAL A 33 6.42 5.64 43.95
C VAL A 33 6.01 4.91 45.23
N ALA A 34 5.08 3.94 45.14
CA ALA A 34 4.64 3.15 46.29
C ALA A 34 5.79 2.31 46.90
N ALA A 35 6.61 1.67 46.06
CA ALA A 35 7.75 0.88 46.52
C ALA A 35 8.80 1.73 47.25
N VAL A 36 9.09 2.94 46.75
CA VAL A 36 10.05 3.82 47.40
C VAL A 36 9.48 4.44 48.68
N MET A 37 8.21 4.86 48.69
CA MET A 37 7.51 5.29 49.90
C MET A 37 7.46 4.19 50.97
N GLY A 38 7.24 2.93 50.59
CA GLY A 38 7.17 1.80 51.52
C GLY A 38 8.53 1.26 51.99
N GLY A 39 9.57 1.35 51.15
CA GLY A 39 10.88 0.76 51.45
C GLY A 39 11.90 1.77 51.97
N VAL A 40 12.01 2.93 51.33
CA VAL A 40 13.07 3.91 51.60
C VAL A 40 12.65 4.88 52.71
N ALA A 41 11.39 5.34 52.71
CA ALA A 41 10.94 6.31 53.72
C ALA A 41 10.98 5.76 55.16
N PRO A 42 10.52 4.52 55.45
CA PRO A 42 10.64 3.95 56.79
C PRO A 42 12.09 3.64 57.16
N GLY A 43 12.90 3.22 56.18
CA GLY A 43 14.33 2.95 56.38
C GLY A 43 15.10 4.21 56.80
N LEU A 44 14.87 5.34 56.11
CA LEU A 44 15.44 6.63 56.50
C LEU A 44 14.89 7.10 57.85
N PHE A 45 13.58 6.99 58.08
CA PHE A 45 12.98 7.38 59.37
C PHE A 45 13.58 6.59 60.55
N ASN A 46 13.73 5.27 60.39
CA ASN A 46 14.31 4.40 61.41
C ASN A 46 15.81 4.67 61.61
N TYR A 47 16.55 4.89 60.52
CA TYR A 47 17.95 5.33 60.59
C TYR A 47 18.08 6.63 61.41
N TYR A 48 17.22 7.61 61.14
CA TYR A 48 17.21 8.89 61.88
C TYR A 48 16.81 8.74 63.35
N MET A 49 15.81 7.91 63.68
CA MET A 49 15.41 7.68 65.09
C MET A 49 16.48 6.94 65.91
N VAL A 50 17.21 6.01 65.29
CA VAL A 50 18.29 5.27 65.99
C VAL A 50 19.49 6.18 66.23
N GLU A 51 19.78 7.09 65.30
CA GLU A 51 20.93 7.99 65.41
C GLU A 51 20.63 9.23 66.29
N ASN A 52 19.38 9.72 66.36
CA ASN A 52 19.04 10.99 67.03
C ASN A 52 18.04 10.87 68.21
N GLY A 53 17.40 9.71 68.44
CA GLY A 53 16.41 9.54 69.51
C GLY A 53 14.96 9.90 69.11
N PRO A 54 13.99 9.79 70.04
CA PRO A 54 12.57 10.12 69.79
C PRO A 54 12.39 11.63 69.59
N LEU A 55 11.46 12.00 68.69
CA LEU A 55 11.17 13.39 68.29
C LEU A 55 10.63 14.23 69.46
N GLU A 56 11.50 14.89 70.22
CA GLU A 56 11.15 15.75 71.35
C GLU A 56 11.52 17.23 71.10
N SER A 57 12.37 17.54 70.12
CA SER A 57 12.88 18.89 69.85
C SER A 57 12.62 19.41 68.42
N ALA A 58 12.64 20.75 68.23
CA ALA A 58 12.39 21.38 66.93
C ALA A 58 13.48 21.06 65.87
N ASP A 59 14.71 20.77 66.29
CA ASP A 59 15.82 20.38 65.40
C ASP A 59 15.61 18.97 64.81
N GLU A 60 15.00 18.05 65.57
CA GLU A 60 14.73 16.68 65.10
C GLU A 60 13.62 16.62 64.04
N LEU A 61 12.64 17.53 64.09
CA LEU A 61 11.63 17.72 63.05
C LEU A 61 12.24 18.16 61.71
N VAL A 62 13.26 19.04 61.74
CA VAL A 62 13.97 19.51 60.55
C VAL A 62 14.77 18.38 59.89
N HIS A 63 15.40 17.52 60.69
CA HIS A 63 16.15 16.37 60.16
C HIS A 63 15.25 15.31 59.52
N ALA A 64 14.09 15.03 60.12
CA ALA A 64 13.07 14.17 59.51
C ALA A 64 12.55 14.73 58.17
N GLU A 65 12.39 16.05 58.06
CA GLU A 65 11.99 16.71 56.81
C GLU A 65 13.05 16.57 55.70
N ILE A 66 14.33 16.72 56.04
CA ILE A 66 15.45 16.53 55.09
C ILE A 66 15.52 15.08 54.61
N ALA A 67 15.39 14.12 55.54
CA ALA A 67 15.34 12.69 55.23
C ALA A 67 14.21 12.39 54.24
N PHE A 68 13.00 12.83 54.55
CA PHE A 68 11.82 12.65 53.71
C PHE A 68 12.00 13.27 52.32
N ARG A 69 12.51 14.51 52.26
CA ARG A 69 12.76 15.22 50.99
C ARG A 69 13.80 14.51 50.13
N SER A 70 14.87 13.99 50.73
CA SER A 70 15.90 13.23 50.00
C SER A 70 15.35 11.90 49.45
N ALA A 71 14.56 11.17 50.25
CA ALA A 71 13.87 9.96 49.81
C ALA A 71 12.90 10.25 48.65
N MET A 72 12.18 11.38 48.71
CA MET A 72 11.29 11.84 47.65
C MET A 72 12.02 12.18 46.34
N TRP A 73 13.20 12.81 46.40
CA TRP A 73 13.99 13.08 45.19
C TRP A 73 14.57 11.80 44.58
N ILE A 74 15.08 10.89 45.42
CA ILE A 74 15.58 9.58 44.96
C ILE A 74 14.44 8.78 44.31
N SER A 75 13.25 8.79 44.93
CA SER A 75 12.07 8.11 44.38
C SER A 75 11.67 8.66 43.01
N LEU A 76 11.68 9.98 42.87
CA LEU A 76 11.33 10.67 41.64
C LEU A 76 12.31 10.35 40.51
N VAL A 77 13.62 10.37 40.78
CA VAL A 77 14.64 10.05 39.78
C VAL A 77 14.53 8.59 39.33
N ILE A 78 14.37 7.65 40.27
CA ILE A 78 14.21 6.23 39.94
C ILE A 78 12.92 6.01 39.12
N ALA A 79 11.80 6.60 39.55
CA ALA A 79 10.53 6.51 38.83
C ALA A 79 10.65 7.05 37.40
N LEU A 80 11.33 8.18 37.21
CA LEU A 80 11.54 8.77 35.89
C LEU A 80 12.40 7.89 34.99
N LEU A 81 13.49 7.32 35.51
CA LEU A 81 14.38 6.44 34.76
C LEU A 81 13.66 5.15 34.34
N VAL A 82 12.94 4.53 35.27
CA VAL A 82 12.17 3.30 34.99
C VAL A 82 11.05 3.59 33.98
N ALA A 83 10.28 4.66 34.17
CA ALA A 83 9.23 5.05 33.23
C ALA A 83 9.79 5.31 31.84
N SER A 84 10.93 6.02 31.73
CA SER A 84 11.59 6.29 30.45
C SER A 84 12.06 5.01 29.76
N ALA A 85 12.67 4.08 30.52
CA ALA A 85 13.11 2.80 29.98
C ALA A 85 11.94 1.96 29.45
N VAL A 86 10.85 1.88 30.22
CA VAL A 86 9.62 1.15 29.83
C VAL A 86 9.01 1.77 28.57
N THR A 87 8.90 3.10 28.51
CA THR A 87 8.42 3.81 27.32
C THR A 87 9.26 3.49 26.08
N VAL A 88 10.59 3.54 26.18
CA VAL A 88 11.48 3.21 25.07
C VAL A 88 11.27 1.77 24.59
N VAL A 89 11.14 0.81 25.52
CA VAL A 89 10.89 -0.60 25.19
C VAL A 89 9.56 -0.77 24.45
N ILE A 90 8.49 -0.14 24.93
CA ILE A 90 7.16 -0.20 24.31
C ILE A 90 7.19 0.41 22.90
N VAL A 91 7.80 1.60 22.75
CA VAL A 91 7.93 2.28 21.46
C VAL A 91 8.71 1.42 20.47
N LEU A 92 9.85 0.85 20.86
CA LEU A 92 10.63 -0.02 19.99
C LEU A 92 9.87 -1.30 19.61
N ALA A 93 9.10 -1.87 20.54
CA ALA A 93 8.26 -3.05 20.29
C ALA A 93 7.12 -2.75 19.29
N MET A 94 6.55 -1.54 19.30
CA MET A 94 5.52 -1.13 18.33
C MET A 94 6.10 -0.73 16.96
N VAL A 95 7.22 0.00 16.94
CA VAL A 95 7.77 0.58 15.71
C VAL A 95 8.51 -0.46 14.85
N ARG A 96 9.19 -1.43 15.46
CA ARG A 96 9.99 -2.42 14.70
C ARG A 96 9.15 -3.24 13.71
N PRO A 97 8.00 -3.84 14.08
CA PRO A 97 7.15 -4.59 13.16
C PRO A 97 6.60 -3.70 12.04
N LEU A 98 6.14 -2.49 12.37
CA LEU A 98 5.61 -1.54 11.39
C LEU A 98 6.65 -1.17 10.33
N ARG A 99 7.88 -0.86 10.74
CA ARG A 99 8.98 -0.58 9.81
C ARG A 99 9.28 -1.77 8.90
N ARG A 100 9.16 -3.00 9.41
CA ARG A 100 9.37 -4.20 8.63
C ARG A 100 8.30 -4.36 7.55
N GLN A 101 7.03 -4.19 7.92
CA GLN A 101 5.89 -4.25 7.00
C GLN A 101 5.97 -3.17 5.91
N MET A 102 6.36 -1.94 6.28
CA MET A 102 6.56 -0.87 5.30
C MET A 102 7.72 -1.16 4.33
N ARG A 103 8.80 -1.81 4.80
CA ARG A 103 9.89 -2.24 3.93
C ARG A 103 9.44 -3.31 2.95
N GLU A 104 8.63 -4.27 3.39
CA GLU A 104 8.05 -5.30 2.53
C GLU A 104 7.24 -4.68 1.40
N LEU A 105 6.28 -3.81 1.73
CA LEU A 105 5.48 -3.07 0.74
C LEU A 105 6.36 -2.26 -0.21
N SER A 106 7.39 -1.59 0.31
CA SER A 106 8.32 -0.82 -0.52
C SER A 106 9.14 -1.71 -1.46
N GLN A 107 9.55 -2.90 -1.03
CA GLN A 107 10.29 -3.84 -1.87
C GLN A 107 9.41 -4.40 -2.97
N VAL A 108 8.17 -4.80 -2.67
CA VAL A 108 7.22 -5.28 -3.67
C VAL A 108 6.87 -4.15 -4.63
N ALA A 109 6.67 -2.92 -4.15
CA ALA A 109 6.42 -1.77 -5.01
C ALA A 109 7.56 -1.50 -6.00
N ARG A 110 8.83 -1.67 -5.60
CA ARG A 110 9.97 -1.57 -6.51
C ARG A 110 9.97 -2.68 -7.57
N GLN A 111 9.71 -3.92 -7.16
CA GLN A 111 9.63 -5.05 -8.11
C GLN A 111 8.49 -4.88 -9.12
N VAL A 112 7.34 -4.36 -8.67
CA VAL A 112 6.21 -4.01 -9.53
C VAL A 112 6.58 -2.87 -10.48
N ALA A 113 7.34 -1.87 -10.03
CA ALA A 113 7.86 -0.80 -10.89
C ALA A 113 8.84 -1.33 -11.95
N ASP A 114 9.58 -2.39 -11.63
CA ASP A 114 10.46 -3.11 -12.57
C ASP A 114 9.69 -4.07 -13.51
N GLY A 115 8.35 -4.14 -13.39
CA GLY A 115 7.46 -4.92 -14.26
C GLY A 115 7.10 -6.32 -13.74
N ASP A 116 7.49 -6.68 -12.52
CA ASP A 116 7.10 -7.95 -11.91
C ASP A 116 5.74 -7.83 -11.17
N PHE A 117 4.67 -8.13 -11.90
CA PHE A 117 3.29 -8.16 -11.37
C PHE A 117 2.90 -9.48 -10.71
N SER A 118 3.82 -10.44 -10.56
CA SER A 118 3.54 -11.72 -9.89
C SER A 118 3.67 -11.63 -8.36
N ARG A 119 4.42 -10.64 -7.88
CA ARG A 119 4.77 -10.48 -6.46
C ARG A 119 3.63 -9.86 -5.67
N ARG A 120 3.49 -10.26 -4.42
CA ARG A 120 2.47 -9.77 -3.50
C ARG A 120 3.13 -9.41 -2.17
N ALA A 121 2.62 -8.37 -1.53
CA ALA A 121 3.06 -8.00 -0.20
C ALA A 121 2.43 -8.96 0.82
N GLU A 122 3.28 -9.77 1.45
CA GLU A 122 2.89 -10.71 2.50
C GLU A 122 3.18 -10.08 3.87
N LEU A 123 2.13 -9.73 4.60
CA LEU A 123 2.28 -9.16 5.93
C LEU A 123 2.41 -10.26 6.99
N GLU A 124 3.21 -9.98 8.02
CA GLU A 124 3.30 -10.87 9.18
C GLU A 124 2.01 -10.94 10.00
N PRO A 125 1.78 -12.08 10.68
CA PRO A 125 0.78 -12.19 11.74
C PRO A 125 0.97 -11.07 12.77
N GLY A 126 -0.08 -10.30 13.05
CA GLY A 126 -0.03 -9.18 13.99
C GLY A 126 0.27 -7.81 13.34
N ALA A 127 0.27 -7.71 12.02
CA ALA A 127 0.02 -6.45 11.33
C ALA A 127 -1.30 -5.83 11.82
N GLY A 128 -1.27 -4.52 12.11
CA GLY A 128 -2.47 -3.79 12.46
C GLY A 128 -3.51 -3.87 11.34
N GLU A 129 -4.78 -3.66 11.68
CA GLU A 129 -5.89 -3.69 10.71
C GLU A 129 -5.65 -2.73 9.55
N GLU A 130 -5.15 -1.53 9.85
CA GLU A 130 -4.91 -0.47 8.88
C GLU A 130 -3.81 -0.85 7.88
N VAL A 131 -2.75 -1.51 8.35
CA VAL A 131 -1.65 -1.97 7.48
C VAL A 131 -2.11 -3.15 6.63
N THR A 132 -2.94 -4.03 7.20
CA THR A 132 -3.53 -5.16 6.49
C THR A 132 -4.45 -4.69 5.36
N LEU A 133 -5.30 -3.70 5.64
CA LEU A 133 -6.14 -3.06 4.63
C LEU A 133 -5.29 -2.46 3.51
N LEU A 134 -4.26 -1.67 3.86
CA LEU A 134 -3.35 -1.08 2.88
C LEU A 134 -2.69 -2.14 1.99
N ALA A 135 -2.16 -3.22 2.56
CA ALA A 135 -1.55 -4.29 1.78
C ALA A 135 -2.54 -5.00 0.87
N SER A 136 -3.79 -5.22 1.32
CA SER A 136 -4.83 -5.79 0.47
C SER A 136 -5.19 -4.89 -0.72
N SER A 137 -5.34 -3.59 -0.49
CA SER A 137 -5.62 -2.62 -1.57
C SER A 137 -4.44 -2.50 -2.53
N PHE A 138 -3.21 -2.52 -2.00
CA PHE A 138 -1.99 -2.54 -2.80
C PHE A 138 -1.91 -3.81 -3.67
N ASN A 139 -2.14 -4.99 -3.09
CA ASN A 139 -2.12 -6.25 -3.84
C ASN A 139 -3.21 -6.30 -4.92
N ALA A 140 -4.39 -5.74 -4.66
CA ALA A 140 -5.45 -5.61 -5.67
C ALA A 140 -5.03 -4.69 -6.83
N MET A 141 -4.35 -3.58 -6.54
CA MET A 141 -3.78 -2.69 -7.55
C MET A 141 -2.72 -3.42 -8.40
N VAL A 142 -1.83 -4.18 -7.77
CA VAL A 142 -0.81 -4.98 -8.48
C VAL A 142 -1.45 -6.01 -9.41
N SER A 143 -2.50 -6.71 -8.96
CA SER A 143 -3.22 -7.65 -9.83
C SER A 143 -3.82 -6.95 -11.06
N ARG A 144 -4.50 -5.82 -10.87
CA ARG A 144 -5.08 -5.04 -11.98
C ARG A 144 -4.02 -4.56 -12.97
N LEU A 145 -2.87 -4.13 -12.47
CA LEU A 145 -1.77 -3.70 -13.32
C LEU A 145 -1.20 -4.86 -14.15
N GLY A 146 -1.11 -6.05 -13.55
CA GLY A 146 -0.74 -7.27 -14.25
C GLY A 146 -1.74 -7.66 -15.35
N GLU A 147 -3.04 -7.55 -15.09
CA GLU A 147 -4.09 -7.80 -16.10
C GLU A 147 -4.01 -6.83 -17.28
N VAL A 148 -3.76 -5.55 -17.01
CA VAL A 148 -3.58 -4.52 -18.04
C VAL A 148 -2.34 -4.78 -18.89
N GLU A 149 -1.21 -5.11 -18.26
CA GLU A 149 0.03 -5.42 -19.00
C GLU A 149 -0.10 -6.68 -19.84
N GLU A 150 -0.77 -7.73 -19.32
CA GLU A 150 -1.00 -8.96 -20.08
C GLU A 150 -1.90 -8.69 -21.29
N SER A 151 -2.98 -7.93 -21.10
CA SER A 151 -3.88 -7.51 -22.19
C SER A 151 -3.14 -6.69 -23.25
N ARG A 152 -2.25 -5.78 -22.82
CA ARG A 152 -1.40 -5.00 -23.71
C ARG A 152 -0.48 -5.90 -24.54
N ARG A 153 0.15 -6.90 -23.93
CA ARG A 153 1.05 -7.84 -24.62
C ARG A 153 0.31 -8.68 -25.65
N GLN A 154 -0.87 -9.18 -25.31
CA GLN A 154 -1.73 -9.93 -26.22
C GLN A 154 -2.13 -9.06 -27.41
N LEU A 155 -2.63 -7.84 -27.15
CA LEU A 155 -2.97 -6.89 -28.21
C LEU A 155 -1.77 -6.60 -29.14
N LEU A 156 -0.59 -6.36 -28.60
CA LEU A 156 0.62 -6.14 -29.42
C LEU A 156 1.00 -7.37 -30.25
N ALA A 157 0.82 -8.57 -29.71
CA ALA A 157 1.08 -9.82 -30.44
C ALA A 157 0.09 -10.03 -31.58
N ASP A 158 -1.19 -9.80 -31.32
CA ASP A 158 -2.27 -9.93 -32.31
C ASP A 158 -2.07 -8.93 -33.45
N LEU A 159 -1.77 -7.67 -33.12
CA LEU A 159 -1.47 -6.64 -34.12
C LEU A 159 -0.25 -6.98 -34.98
N ALA A 160 0.82 -7.51 -34.36
CA ALA A 160 1.99 -7.95 -35.12
C ALA A 160 1.65 -9.08 -36.09
N HIS A 161 0.73 -9.97 -35.71
CA HIS A 161 0.25 -11.04 -36.57
C HIS A 161 -0.61 -10.51 -37.73
N GLU A 162 -1.56 -9.62 -37.43
CA GLU A 162 -2.45 -9.02 -38.42
C GLU A 162 -1.71 -8.14 -39.43
N LEU A 163 -0.64 -7.45 -39.01
CA LEU A 163 0.22 -6.66 -39.90
C LEU A 163 1.11 -7.52 -40.80
N ARG A 164 1.60 -8.66 -40.31
CA ARG A 164 2.52 -9.52 -41.06
C ARG A 164 1.90 -10.02 -42.37
N THR A 165 0.63 -10.39 -42.35
CA THR A 165 -0.07 -10.97 -43.52
C THR A 165 -0.16 -10.01 -44.72
N PRO A 166 -0.74 -8.80 -44.59
CA PRO A 166 -0.83 -7.85 -45.70
C PRO A 166 0.55 -7.35 -46.14
N ILE A 167 1.51 -7.19 -45.22
CA ILE A 167 2.89 -6.82 -45.57
C ILE A 167 3.56 -7.91 -46.40
N ALA A 168 3.44 -9.18 -46.01
CA ALA A 168 3.98 -10.30 -46.77
C ALA A 168 3.32 -10.40 -48.16
N SER A 169 2.01 -10.19 -48.24
CA SER A 169 1.28 -10.18 -49.52
C SER A 169 1.74 -9.05 -50.44
N LEU A 170 1.91 -7.83 -49.90
CA LEU A 170 2.49 -6.71 -50.65
C LEU A 170 3.90 -7.02 -51.14
N ALA A 171 4.77 -7.55 -50.27
CA ALA A 171 6.14 -7.88 -50.62
C ALA A 171 6.21 -8.91 -51.75
N VAL A 172 5.45 -10.01 -51.65
CA VAL A 172 5.39 -11.06 -52.68
C VAL A 172 4.86 -10.50 -54.01
N THR A 173 3.84 -9.64 -53.97
CA THR A 173 3.26 -9.07 -55.19
C THR A 173 4.25 -8.12 -55.88
N VAL A 174 4.96 -7.29 -55.12
CA VAL A 174 5.99 -6.39 -55.65
C VAL A 174 7.20 -7.16 -56.18
N GLU A 175 7.63 -8.22 -55.50
CA GLU A 175 8.73 -9.08 -55.94
C GLU A 175 8.38 -9.81 -57.25
N ALA A 176 7.18 -10.37 -57.34
CA ALA A 176 6.71 -11.03 -58.56
C ALA A 176 6.58 -10.07 -59.75
N LEU A 177 6.21 -8.80 -59.52
CA LEU A 177 6.25 -7.76 -60.54
C LEU A 177 7.68 -7.44 -60.98
N ALA A 178 8.62 -7.37 -60.04
CA ALA A 178 10.03 -7.07 -60.32
C ALA A 178 10.72 -8.20 -61.12
N ASP A 179 10.39 -9.46 -60.81
CA ASP A 179 10.89 -10.64 -61.50
C ASP A 179 10.20 -10.88 -62.86
N GLY A 180 9.17 -10.09 -63.20
CA GLY A 180 8.38 -10.25 -64.42
C GLY A 180 7.48 -11.48 -64.44
N VAL A 181 7.24 -12.09 -63.28
CA VAL A 181 6.32 -13.24 -63.11
C VAL A 181 4.86 -12.76 -63.15
N LEU A 182 4.59 -11.57 -62.60
CA LEU A 182 3.31 -10.88 -62.64
C LEU A 182 3.39 -9.69 -63.61
N GLU A 183 2.34 -9.47 -64.40
CA GLU A 183 2.23 -8.30 -65.27
C GLU A 183 1.68 -7.10 -64.49
N ALA A 184 2.12 -5.89 -64.84
CA ALA A 184 1.66 -4.64 -64.24
C ALA A 184 0.26 -4.25 -64.78
N ASP A 185 -0.73 -5.07 -64.48
CA ASP A 185 -2.11 -4.94 -64.94
C ASP A 185 -3.03 -4.29 -63.88
N PRO A 186 -4.25 -3.88 -64.25
CA PRO A 186 -5.19 -3.28 -63.30
C PRO A 186 -5.53 -4.18 -62.10
N ALA A 187 -5.54 -5.51 -62.27
CA ALA A 187 -5.87 -6.45 -61.21
C ALA A 187 -4.77 -6.49 -60.13
N THR A 188 -3.50 -6.44 -60.55
CA THR A 188 -2.34 -6.41 -59.65
C THR A 188 -2.29 -5.10 -58.85
N PHE A 189 -2.53 -3.96 -59.51
CA PHE A 189 -2.63 -2.67 -58.82
C PHE A 189 -3.82 -2.62 -57.85
N THR A 190 -4.94 -3.26 -58.20
CA THR A 190 -6.10 -3.37 -57.29
C THR A 190 -5.72 -4.14 -56.03
N THR A 191 -5.03 -5.29 -56.19
CA THR A 191 -4.56 -6.09 -55.05
C THR A 191 -3.62 -5.30 -54.14
N LEU A 192 -2.63 -4.60 -54.70
CA LEU A 192 -1.72 -3.74 -53.92
C LEU A 192 -2.48 -2.64 -53.17
N THR A 193 -3.46 -2.00 -53.82
CA THR A 193 -4.27 -0.93 -53.24
C THR A 193 -5.16 -1.43 -52.12
N GLU A 194 -5.77 -2.61 -52.26
CA GLU A 194 -6.58 -3.24 -51.22
C GLU A 194 -5.76 -3.59 -49.98
N GLN A 195 -4.55 -4.15 -50.14
CA GLN A 195 -3.67 -4.47 -49.03
C GLN A 195 -3.17 -3.20 -48.32
N ALA A 196 -2.82 -2.15 -49.07
CA ALA A 196 -2.46 -0.86 -48.50
C ALA A 196 -3.65 -0.20 -47.76
N GLY A 197 -4.86 -0.33 -48.31
CA GLY A 197 -6.10 0.13 -47.66
C GLY A 197 -6.40 -0.61 -46.36
N ARG A 198 -6.19 -1.94 -46.32
CA ARG A 198 -6.29 -2.73 -45.09
C ARG A 198 -5.31 -2.24 -44.01
N LEU A 199 -4.05 -2.01 -44.36
CA LEU A 199 -3.06 -1.46 -43.43
C LEU A 199 -3.46 -0.07 -42.90
N THR A 200 -4.02 0.76 -43.78
CA THR A 200 -4.49 2.11 -43.42
C THR A 200 -5.64 2.07 -42.43
N ARG A 201 -6.64 1.19 -42.65
CA ARG A 201 -7.74 0.99 -41.71
C ARG A 201 -7.25 0.49 -40.36
N LEU A 202 -6.40 -0.55 -40.35
CA LEU A 202 -5.83 -1.09 -39.10
C LEU A 202 -5.04 -0.03 -38.31
N ALA A 203 -4.28 0.82 -39.00
CA ALA A 203 -3.58 1.94 -38.37
C ALA A 203 -4.55 3.00 -37.81
N GLY A 204 -5.70 3.22 -38.46
CA GLY A 204 -6.80 4.06 -37.97
C GLY A 204 -7.42 3.48 -36.69
N ASP A 205 -7.80 2.21 -36.71
CA ASP A 205 -8.39 1.52 -35.56
C ASP A 205 -7.45 1.55 -34.33
N LEU A 206 -6.16 1.35 -34.56
CA LEU A 206 -5.11 1.49 -33.54
C LEU A 206 -5.04 2.88 -32.91
N ARG A 207 -5.20 3.91 -33.75
CA ARG A 207 -5.19 5.30 -33.30
C ARG A 207 -6.40 5.61 -32.44
N ASP A 208 -7.57 5.14 -32.84
CA ASP A 208 -8.81 5.32 -32.08
C ASP A 208 -8.75 4.64 -30.70
N ILE A 209 -8.17 3.42 -30.64
CA ILE A 209 -7.94 2.71 -29.39
C ILE A 209 -6.95 3.46 -28.48
N SER A 210 -5.88 4.02 -29.06
CA SER A 210 -4.87 4.78 -28.30
C SER A 210 -5.44 6.11 -27.76
N ASP A 211 -6.23 6.82 -28.58
CA ASP A 211 -6.80 8.12 -28.21
C ASP A 211 -7.90 7.99 -27.14
N ALA A 212 -8.60 6.85 -27.10
CA ALA A 212 -9.60 6.54 -26.07
C ALA A 212 -9.01 6.24 -24.68
N GLY A 213 -7.69 6.27 -24.50
CA GLY A 213 -7.04 6.16 -23.18
C GLY A 213 -7.34 4.87 -22.40
N GLY A 214 -7.78 3.80 -23.09
CA GLY A 214 -8.20 2.54 -22.48
C GLY A 214 -9.56 2.58 -21.78
N ALA A 215 -10.28 3.71 -21.83
CA ALA A 215 -11.63 3.83 -21.30
C ALA A 215 -12.50 4.59 -22.30
N LEU A 216 -13.19 3.86 -23.18
CA LEU A 216 -14.31 4.40 -23.95
C LEU A 216 -15.35 4.94 -22.97
N SER A 217 -15.40 6.25 -22.79
CA SER A 217 -16.41 6.92 -21.99
C SER A 217 -17.75 6.88 -22.74
N VAL A 218 -18.44 5.73 -22.65
CA VAL A 218 -19.74 5.53 -23.27
C VAL A 218 -20.78 6.38 -22.54
N HIS A 219 -21.22 7.46 -23.20
CA HIS A 219 -22.35 8.26 -22.76
C HIS A 219 -23.64 7.62 -23.28
N ALA A 220 -24.22 6.73 -22.48
CA ALA A 220 -25.50 6.13 -22.81
C ALA A 220 -26.62 7.18 -22.75
N MET A 221 -27.32 7.37 -23.86
CA MET A 221 -28.53 8.21 -23.95
C MET A 221 -29.69 7.36 -24.49
N PRO A 222 -30.93 7.58 -24.02
CA PRO A 222 -32.10 6.94 -24.60
C PRO A 222 -32.22 7.31 -26.08
N CYS A 223 -32.35 6.31 -26.96
CA CYS A 223 -32.55 6.48 -28.39
C CYS A 223 -33.56 5.45 -28.92
N GLU A 224 -34.26 5.76 -30.01
CA GLU A 224 -35.06 4.75 -30.70
C GLU A 224 -34.17 3.81 -31.51
N VAL A 225 -34.43 2.51 -31.37
CA VAL A 225 -33.69 1.46 -32.08
C VAL A 225 -33.82 1.60 -33.60
N ALA A 226 -34.97 2.10 -34.08
CA ALA A 226 -35.23 2.32 -35.50
C ALA A 226 -34.25 3.35 -36.09
N ASP A 227 -34.06 4.49 -35.44
CA ASP A 227 -33.14 5.54 -35.88
C ASP A 227 -31.69 5.05 -35.90
N LEU A 228 -31.31 4.24 -34.92
CA LEU A 228 -29.96 3.69 -34.80
C LEU A 228 -29.67 2.65 -35.90
N LEU A 229 -30.66 1.83 -36.25
CA LEU A 229 -30.58 0.90 -37.39
C LEU A 229 -30.51 1.63 -38.73
N GLU A 230 -31.27 2.71 -38.90
CA GLU A 230 -31.24 3.52 -40.14
C GLU A 230 -29.89 4.21 -40.30
N GLN A 231 -29.32 4.77 -39.23
CA GLN A 231 -27.97 5.36 -39.24
C GLN A 231 -26.89 4.32 -39.53
N ALA A 232 -26.95 3.13 -38.91
CA ALA A 232 -26.01 2.05 -39.19
C ALA A 232 -26.11 1.56 -40.64
N ARG A 233 -27.33 1.46 -41.19
CA ARG A 233 -27.58 1.11 -42.59
C ARG A 233 -27.02 2.16 -43.55
N ALA A 234 -27.17 3.45 -43.23
CA ALA A 234 -26.64 4.54 -44.03
C ALA A 234 -25.10 4.55 -44.04
N ALA A 235 -24.46 4.36 -42.88
CA ALA A 235 -23.00 4.30 -42.78
C ALA A 235 -22.42 3.10 -43.54
N ALA A 236 -23.04 1.92 -43.44
CA ALA A 236 -22.60 0.73 -44.17
C ALA A 236 -22.77 0.84 -45.70
N ALA A 237 -23.60 1.77 -46.19
CA ALA A 237 -23.81 2.00 -47.61
C ALA A 237 -22.81 2.99 -48.24
N GLU A 238 -22.02 3.73 -47.43
CA GLU A 238 -20.95 4.62 -47.93
C GLU A 238 -19.62 3.87 -48.17
N ASP A 239 -19.42 2.70 -47.54
CA ASP A 239 -18.21 1.88 -47.65
C ASP A 239 -18.24 0.82 -48.78
N TYR A 240 -19.30 0.80 -49.61
CA TYR A 240 -19.50 -0.16 -50.71
C TYR A 240 -19.86 0.53 -52.03
#